data_AF-A0A9Q1IBA4-F1
#
_entry.id   AF-A0A9Q1IBA4-F1
#
_cell.length_a   1.000
_cell.length_b   1.000
_cell.length_c   1.000
_cell.angle_alpha   90.00
_cell.angle_beta   90.00
_cell.angle_gamma   90.00
#
_symmetry.space_group_name_H-M   'P 1'
#
loop_
_entity.id
_entity.type
_entity.pdbx_description
1 polymer ?
#
loop_
_entity_poly.entity_id
_entity_poly.type
_entity_poly.pdbx_seq_one_letter_code
_entity_poly.pdbx_strand_id
1 'polypeptide(L)'
;MVQQVFCPGRHHRPALGFLEECLRKRRKRMPDRNGPYARGPATARGAATAIIVARSESDTSVERALEMKEWLKNNIWPQDQVSEYMADTAIHRAQWIRGDGTKSLPEILAEYSRFLDTPGMILQDFHMLYPASSEKLTANWVQTFSAKVLQFAKKERNTQSLLSELDEGATADTKGDMALRVLPLLLPAPAFKVAKKTVRPSIDETQRAFINMQPAGTNMPEFLRQSQAQPQPFIAMIGAQAFTIIEGEAVCFK
;
A
#
# COMPACT_ATOMS: atom_id res chain seq x y z
N MET A 1 -12.03 15.16 -2.81
CA MET A 1 -11.79 14.97 -1.36
C MET A 1 -11.43 13.49 -1.17
N VAL A 2 -10.15 13.22 -0.90
CA VAL A 2 -9.46 11.91 -1.07
C VAL A 2 -9.68 10.93 0.10
N GLN A 3 -9.86 9.63 -0.20
CA GLN A 3 -10.03 8.46 0.67
C GLN A 3 -9.86 7.12 -0.10
N GLN A 4 -8.68 6.80 -0.62
CA GLN A 4 -8.34 5.40 -0.84
C GLN A 4 -6.94 5.11 -0.33
N VAL A 5 -6.90 4.07 0.51
CA VAL A 5 -5.81 3.30 1.13
C VAL A 5 -4.60 4.07 1.73
N PHE A 6 -4.60 5.40 1.69
CA PHE A 6 -3.97 6.29 2.66
C PHE A 6 -5.02 6.61 3.73
N CYS A 7 -4.78 6.26 4.99
CA CYS A 7 -5.55 6.81 6.11
C CYS A 7 -4.82 8.07 6.60
N PRO A 8 -5.17 9.29 6.15
CA PRO A 8 -4.65 10.49 6.82
C PRO A 8 -5.07 10.43 8.27
N GLY A 9 -4.10 10.52 9.17
CA GLY A 9 -4.35 10.65 10.59
C GLY A 9 -5.26 11.86 10.85
N ARG A 10 -6.48 11.65 11.34
CA ARG A 10 -7.35 12.74 11.83
C ARG A 10 -7.51 12.63 13.35
N HIS A 11 -7.38 13.77 14.04
CA HIS A 11 -7.41 13.94 15.50
C HIS A 11 -6.13 13.44 16.22
N HIS A 12 -4.94 13.92 15.83
CA HIS A 12 -3.67 13.57 16.48
C HIS A 12 -3.37 12.06 16.57
N ARG A 13 -3.92 11.26 15.64
CA ARG A 13 -3.62 9.82 15.55
C ARG A 13 -2.84 9.53 14.27
N PRO A 14 -1.83 8.65 14.31
CA PRO A 14 -0.94 8.40 13.19
C PRO A 14 -1.68 7.67 12.07
N ALA A 15 -1.23 7.91 10.83
CA ALA A 15 -1.72 7.35 9.59
C ALA A 15 -1.39 5.85 9.45
N LEU A 16 -1.94 4.99 10.31
CA LEU A 16 -1.56 3.58 10.34
C LEU A 16 -2.26 2.71 9.28
N GLY A 17 -3.33 3.20 8.66
CA GLY A 17 -4.15 2.34 7.79
C GLY A 17 -5.03 1.39 8.59
N PHE A 18 -6.15 0.99 7.99
CA PHE A 18 -7.13 0.12 8.66
C PHE A 18 -6.57 -1.26 9.01
N LEU A 19 -5.77 -1.83 8.10
CA LEU A 19 -5.09 -3.11 8.30
C LEU A 19 -4.19 -3.09 9.53
N GLU A 20 -3.34 -2.07 9.67
CA GLU A 20 -2.46 -1.96 10.85
C GLU A 20 -3.26 -1.70 12.12
N GLU A 21 -4.34 -0.93 12.08
CA GLU A 21 -5.21 -0.72 13.24
C GLU A 21 -5.90 -2.03 13.68
N CYS A 22 -6.32 -2.87 12.72
CA CYS A 22 -6.85 -4.21 12.99
C CYS A 22 -5.78 -5.16 13.52
N LEU A 23 -4.59 -5.20 12.92
CA LEU A 23 -3.46 -6.00 13.38
C LEU A 23 -3.06 -5.58 14.80
N ARG A 24 -3.00 -4.29 15.09
CA ARG A 24 -2.73 -3.73 16.42
C ARG A 24 -3.78 -4.14 17.43
N LYS A 25 -5.08 -4.04 17.11
CA LYS A 25 -6.16 -4.51 17.99
C LYS A 25 -6.07 -6.01 18.25
N ARG A 26 -5.65 -6.80 17.25
CA ARG A 26 -5.45 -8.25 17.39
C ARG A 26 -4.23 -8.58 18.26
N ARG A 27 -3.09 -7.89 18.06
CA ARG A 27 -1.88 -7.99 18.90
C ARG A 27 -2.20 -7.65 20.37
N LYS A 28 -3.01 -6.62 20.62
CA LYS A 28 -3.48 -6.25 21.98
C LYS A 28 -4.39 -7.29 22.65
N ARG A 29 -5.01 -8.18 21.88
CA ARG A 29 -5.92 -9.22 22.37
C ARG A 29 -5.23 -10.58 22.54
N MET A 30 -3.99 -10.72 22.09
CA MET A 30 -3.20 -11.90 22.41
C MET A 30 -2.63 -11.74 23.82
N PRO A 31 -2.84 -12.70 24.74
CA PRO A 31 -2.14 -12.70 26.01
C PRO A 31 -0.65 -12.79 25.74
N ASP A 32 0.11 -11.99 26.49
CA ASP A 32 1.56 -11.84 26.39
C ASP A 32 2.24 -13.21 26.47
N ARG A 33 2.62 -13.76 25.32
CA ARG A 33 3.37 -15.01 25.28
C ARG A 33 4.82 -14.60 25.43
N ASN A 34 5.22 -14.40 26.69
CA ASN A 34 6.56 -14.09 27.15
C ASN A 34 7.63 -14.80 26.29
N GLY A 35 8.24 -14.03 25.39
CA GLY A 35 9.54 -14.30 24.78
C GLY A 35 10.50 -13.19 25.24
N PRO A 36 11.82 -13.44 25.33
CA PRO A 36 12.76 -12.74 26.21
C PRO A 36 13.10 -11.27 25.87
N TYR A 37 12.30 -10.57 25.07
CA TYR A 37 12.55 -9.19 24.63
C TYR A 37 11.64 -8.13 25.27
N ALA A 38 11.09 -8.39 26.45
CA ALA A 38 10.23 -7.45 27.16
C ALA A 38 10.92 -6.89 28.42
N ARG A 39 11.64 -5.78 28.28
CA ARG A 39 11.78 -4.72 29.31
C ARG A 39 12.43 -3.47 28.70
N GLY A 40 11.59 -2.52 28.32
CA GLY A 40 11.94 -1.10 28.21
C GLY A 40 11.05 -0.31 29.17
N PRO A 41 11.55 0.74 29.84
CA PRO A 41 10.86 1.35 30.96
C PRO A 41 9.62 2.14 30.51
N ALA A 42 8.57 2.01 31.31
CA ALA A 42 7.29 2.67 31.12
C ALA A 42 7.34 4.11 31.61
N THR A 43 7.25 5.10 30.71
CA THR A 43 6.71 6.43 31.01
C THR A 43 6.16 7.12 29.75
N ALA A 44 5.19 8.02 30.00
CA ALA A 44 4.50 8.94 29.09
C ALA A 44 3.38 8.38 28.18
N ARG A 45 2.15 8.53 28.70
CA ARG A 45 0.91 8.56 27.93
C ARG A 45 1.01 9.67 26.88
N GLY A 46 0.87 9.34 25.60
CA GLY A 46 0.82 10.35 24.53
C GLY A 46 1.62 10.07 23.27
N ALA A 47 2.23 8.89 23.11
CA ALA A 47 2.80 8.50 21.82
C ALA A 47 1.81 7.58 21.09
N ALA A 48 1.04 8.19 20.20
CA ALA A 48 0.68 7.57 18.93
C ALA A 48 1.79 6.60 18.50
N THR A 49 1.53 5.29 18.57
CA THR A 49 2.44 4.29 18.01
C THR A 49 2.37 4.51 16.50
N ALA A 50 3.11 5.49 15.98
CA ALA A 50 3.61 5.43 14.63
C ALA A 50 4.14 4.01 14.45
N ILE A 51 4.00 3.44 13.26
CA ILE A 51 4.91 2.35 12.90
C ILE A 51 6.27 2.93 13.25
N ILE A 52 6.91 2.39 14.29
CA ILE A 52 8.30 2.65 14.57
C ILE A 52 8.97 1.88 13.44
N VAL A 53 8.88 2.43 12.23
CA VAL A 53 9.89 2.25 11.22
C VAL A 53 11.10 2.73 11.98
N ALA A 54 11.98 1.80 12.34
CA ALA A 54 13.29 2.16 12.82
C ALA A 54 13.72 3.29 11.89
N ARG A 55 13.92 4.50 12.44
CA ARG A 55 14.49 5.61 11.67
C ARG A 55 15.80 5.04 11.15
N SER A 56 15.77 4.53 9.93
CA SER A 56 16.95 3.99 9.30
C SER A 56 17.80 5.23 9.13
N GLU A 57 18.95 5.24 9.79
CA GLU A 57 19.90 6.32 9.64
C GLU A 57 20.52 6.13 8.25
N SER A 58 20.57 7.20 7.48
CA SER A 58 21.22 7.16 6.17
C SER A 58 22.71 7.31 6.41
N ASP A 59 23.50 6.43 5.81
CA ASP A 59 24.96 6.57 5.76
C ASP A 59 25.39 7.71 4.82
N THR A 60 24.47 8.25 4.02
CA THR A 60 24.70 9.35 3.09
C THR A 60 24.45 10.71 3.77
N SER A 61 25.40 11.64 3.65
CA SER A 61 25.22 13.01 4.16
C SER A 61 24.07 13.74 3.49
N VAL A 62 23.50 14.73 4.17
CA VAL A 62 22.38 15.51 3.64
C VAL A 62 22.77 16.26 2.36
N GLU A 63 23.96 16.85 2.34
CA GLU A 63 24.47 17.58 1.17
C GLU A 63 24.60 16.65 -0.03
N ARG A 64 25.18 15.47 0.17
CA ARG A 64 25.38 14.48 -0.90
C ARG A 64 24.05 13.94 -1.42
N ALA A 65 23.07 13.70 -0.54
CA ALA A 65 21.73 13.29 -0.93
C ALA A 65 21.01 14.36 -1.78
N LEU A 66 21.21 15.65 -1.47
CA LEU A 66 20.66 16.76 -2.27
C LEU A 66 21.28 16.82 -3.67
N GLU A 67 22.60 16.63 -3.79
CA GLU A 67 23.28 16.55 -5.09
C GLU A 67 22.75 15.39 -5.95
N MET A 68 22.64 14.20 -5.35
CA MET A 68 22.13 13.01 -6.06
C MET A 68 20.67 13.19 -6.47
N LYS A 69 19.84 13.79 -5.62
CA LYS A 69 18.46 14.15 -5.96
C LYS A 69 18.41 15.12 -7.15
N GLU A 70 19.20 16.18 -7.12
CA GLU A 70 19.22 17.17 -8.21
C GLU A 70 19.72 16.55 -9.53
N TRP A 71 20.68 15.64 -9.45
CA TRP A 71 21.10 14.85 -10.60
C TRP A 71 19.97 13.97 -11.13
N LEU A 72 19.26 13.25 -10.25
CA LEU A 72 18.14 12.38 -10.61
C LEU A 72 16.97 13.14 -11.23
N LYS A 73 16.76 14.43 -10.92
CA LYS A 73 15.74 15.25 -11.59
C LYS A 73 16.01 15.39 -13.09
N ASN A 74 17.28 15.51 -13.45
CA ASN A 74 17.70 15.87 -14.79
C ASN A 74 18.17 14.65 -15.63
N ASN A 75 18.36 13.47 -15.02
CA ASN A 75 18.97 12.31 -15.67
C ASN A 75 18.17 11.01 -15.46
N ILE A 76 17.81 10.34 -16.57
CA ILE A 76 17.19 8.99 -16.60
C ILE A 76 18.20 7.89 -17.00
N TRP A 77 19.43 8.25 -17.34
CA TRP A 77 20.50 7.34 -17.74
C TRP A 77 21.87 7.89 -17.28
N PRO A 78 22.88 7.04 -17.03
CA PRO A 78 22.86 5.57 -17.16
C PRO A 78 22.04 4.87 -16.06
N GLN A 79 21.41 3.74 -16.41
CA GLN A 79 20.47 3.03 -15.52
C GLN A 79 21.09 2.59 -14.20
N ASP A 80 22.35 2.13 -14.24
CA ASP A 80 23.07 1.70 -13.03
C ASP A 80 23.23 2.86 -12.04
N GLN A 81 23.60 4.04 -12.54
CA GLN A 81 23.76 5.24 -11.72
C GLN A 81 22.42 5.76 -11.19
N VAL A 82 21.35 5.70 -11.99
CA VAL A 82 20.00 6.02 -11.51
C VAL A 82 19.61 5.08 -10.37
N SER A 83 19.85 3.77 -10.54
CA SER A 83 19.50 2.75 -9.56
C SER A 83 20.29 2.90 -8.25
N GLU A 84 21.58 3.24 -8.35
CA GLU A 84 22.47 3.51 -7.21
C GLU A 84 22.01 4.76 -6.45
N TYR A 85 21.85 5.89 -7.14
CA TYR A 85 21.44 7.14 -6.51
C TYR A 85 20.03 7.04 -5.92
N MET A 86 19.13 6.29 -6.55
CA MET A 86 17.81 6.02 -5.98
C MET A 86 17.94 5.22 -4.67
N ALA A 87 18.78 4.19 -4.62
CA ALA A 87 19.00 3.41 -3.41
C ALA A 87 19.60 4.26 -2.28
N ASP A 88 20.65 5.04 -2.57
CA ASP A 88 21.36 5.87 -1.58
C ASP A 88 20.47 6.96 -0.99
N THR A 89 19.56 7.51 -1.82
CA THR A 89 18.64 8.57 -1.40
C THR A 89 17.32 8.05 -0.81
N ALA A 90 17.08 6.73 -0.76
CA ALA A 90 15.81 6.14 -0.34
C ALA A 90 15.37 6.57 1.07
N ILE A 91 16.32 6.60 2.03
CA ILE A 91 16.04 7.01 3.40
C ILE A 91 15.68 8.51 3.46
N HIS A 92 16.47 9.38 2.83
CA HIS A 92 16.22 10.83 2.79
C HIS A 92 14.88 11.14 2.14
N ARG A 93 14.58 10.49 1.02
CA ARG A 93 13.30 10.58 0.34
C ARG A 93 12.15 10.13 1.23
N ALA A 94 12.27 8.99 1.90
CA ALA A 94 11.24 8.50 2.83
C ALA A 94 11.01 9.46 4.01
N GLN A 95 12.07 10.06 4.56
CA GLN A 95 11.98 11.06 5.61
C GLN A 95 11.27 12.33 5.13
N TRP A 96 11.58 12.81 3.91
CA TRP A 96 10.90 13.95 3.32
C TRP A 96 9.40 13.68 3.06
N ILE A 97 9.07 12.51 2.49
CA ILE A 97 7.69 12.10 2.21
C ILE A 97 6.87 12.03 3.51
N ARG A 98 7.48 11.53 4.59
CA ARG A 98 6.80 11.27 5.87
C ARG A 98 6.92 12.41 6.88
N GLY A 99 7.71 13.44 6.59
CA GLY A 99 8.18 14.42 7.58
C GLY A 99 7.03 15.14 8.29
N ASP A 100 6.15 15.76 7.52
CA ASP A 100 4.98 16.49 8.02
C ASP A 100 3.64 15.82 7.65
N GLY A 101 3.69 14.79 6.80
CA GLY A 101 2.51 14.09 6.30
C GLY A 101 1.59 14.95 5.43
N THR A 102 2.08 16.08 4.91
CA THR A 102 1.29 17.01 4.07
C THR A 102 1.47 16.73 2.58
N LYS A 103 2.56 16.05 2.21
CA LYS A 103 2.93 15.76 0.82
C LYS A 103 1.85 14.94 0.12
N SER A 104 1.27 15.53 -0.92
CA SER A 104 0.38 14.85 -1.85
C SER A 104 1.17 13.95 -2.81
N LEU A 105 0.51 12.93 -3.36
CA LEU A 105 1.15 12.03 -4.32
C LEU A 105 1.70 12.76 -5.57
N PRO A 106 0.99 13.74 -6.18
CA PRO A 106 1.54 14.53 -7.29
C PRO A 106 2.81 15.29 -6.91
N GLU A 107 2.85 15.90 -5.72
CA GLU A 107 4.07 16.59 -5.25
C GLU A 107 5.23 15.61 -5.08
N ILE A 108 4.97 14.39 -4.59
CA ILE A 108 5.97 13.35 -4.44
C ILE A 108 6.51 12.93 -5.82
N LEU A 109 5.61 12.69 -6.79
CA LEU A 109 5.99 12.25 -8.13
C LEU A 109 6.65 13.36 -8.95
N ALA A 110 6.30 14.63 -8.71
CA ALA A 110 6.98 15.77 -9.29
C ALA A 110 8.40 15.95 -8.72
N GLU A 111 8.58 15.75 -7.41
CA GLU A 111 9.89 15.85 -6.76
C GLU A 111 10.78 14.64 -7.07
N TYR A 112 10.19 13.45 -7.21
CA TYR A 112 10.88 12.17 -7.47
C TYR A 112 10.27 11.45 -8.68
N SER A 113 10.45 12.04 -9.86
CA SER A 113 9.95 11.53 -11.15
C SER A 113 10.40 10.11 -11.47
N ARG A 114 11.54 9.67 -10.92
CA ARG A 114 12.08 8.32 -11.09
C ARG A 114 11.15 7.20 -10.60
N PHE A 115 10.19 7.50 -9.72
CA PHE A 115 9.15 6.52 -9.39
C PHE A 115 8.21 6.19 -10.56
N LEU A 116 8.07 7.06 -11.56
CA LEU A 116 7.18 6.87 -12.69
C LEU A 116 7.88 6.28 -13.91
N ASP A 117 9.04 6.82 -14.25
CA ASP A 117 9.73 6.53 -15.51
C ASP A 117 10.78 5.44 -15.40
N THR A 118 11.20 5.09 -14.17
CA THR A 118 12.22 4.08 -13.92
C THR A 118 11.60 2.87 -13.22
N PRO A 119 11.57 1.70 -13.88
CA PRO A 119 10.96 0.51 -13.33
C PRO A 119 11.55 0.07 -11.99
N GLY A 120 10.68 -0.45 -11.10
CA GLY A 120 11.11 -1.10 -9.86
C GLY A 120 11.57 -0.18 -8.73
N MET A 121 11.63 1.14 -8.92
CA MET A 121 12.14 2.07 -7.91
C MET A 121 11.32 2.08 -6.61
N ILE A 122 10.00 1.90 -6.69
CA ILE A 122 9.15 1.77 -5.49
C ILE A 122 9.51 0.51 -4.69
N LEU A 123 9.76 -0.60 -5.37
CA LEU A 123 10.15 -1.86 -4.72
C LEU A 123 11.56 -1.75 -4.12
N GLN A 124 12.47 -1.07 -4.81
CA GLN A 124 13.81 -0.77 -4.28
C GLN A 124 13.71 0.04 -2.98
N ASP A 125 12.95 1.14 -2.96
CA ASP A 125 12.73 1.93 -1.74
C ASP A 125 12.16 1.09 -0.60
N PHE A 126 11.17 0.25 -0.92
CA PHE A 126 10.60 -0.65 0.08
C PHE A 126 11.64 -1.63 0.63
N HIS A 127 12.53 -2.14 -0.22
CA HIS A 127 13.65 -2.98 0.19
C HIS A 127 14.64 -2.24 1.08
N MET A 128 15.07 -1.03 0.69
CA MET A 128 16.00 -0.21 1.47
C MET A 128 15.44 0.15 2.85
N LEU A 129 14.14 0.41 2.96
CA LEU A 129 13.50 0.76 4.22
C LEU A 129 13.17 -0.45 5.11
N TYR A 130 13.02 -1.64 4.52
CA TYR A 130 12.59 -2.85 5.23
C TYR A 130 13.36 -4.10 4.78
N PRO A 131 14.71 -4.11 4.85
CA PRO A 131 15.54 -5.16 4.24
C PRO A 131 15.22 -6.56 4.79
N ALA A 132 14.88 -6.66 6.08
CA ALA A 132 14.56 -7.93 6.71
C ALA A 132 13.18 -8.50 6.35
N SER A 133 12.29 -7.73 5.70
CA SER A 133 10.89 -8.11 5.50
C SER A 133 10.35 -7.86 4.09
N SER A 134 11.07 -7.11 3.25
CA SER A 134 10.59 -6.62 1.96
C SER A 134 10.09 -7.73 1.03
N GLU A 135 10.77 -8.86 1.00
CA GLU A 135 10.44 -9.99 0.13
C GLU A 135 9.55 -11.05 0.78
N LYS A 136 9.35 -10.99 2.11
CA LYS A 136 8.66 -12.07 2.82
C LYS A 136 7.22 -12.26 2.36
N LEU A 137 6.51 -11.17 2.07
CA LEU A 137 5.13 -11.27 1.62
C LEU A 137 5.07 -11.84 0.21
N THR A 138 5.83 -11.28 -0.73
CA THR A 138 5.83 -11.69 -2.15
C THR A 138 6.33 -13.12 -2.32
N ALA A 139 7.44 -13.49 -1.69
CA ALA A 139 8.00 -14.83 -1.76
C ALA A 139 7.08 -15.91 -1.18
N ASN A 140 6.28 -15.57 -0.16
CA ASN A 140 5.38 -16.53 0.50
C ASN A 140 3.91 -16.36 0.10
N TRP A 141 3.57 -15.41 -0.79
CA TRP A 141 2.18 -15.10 -1.13
C TRP A 141 1.50 -16.33 -1.74
N VAL A 142 2.03 -16.79 -2.87
CA VAL A 142 1.49 -17.92 -3.63
C VAL A 142 1.61 -19.23 -2.84
N GLN A 143 2.75 -19.45 -2.18
CA GLN A 143 3.06 -20.73 -1.52
C GLN A 143 2.36 -20.92 -0.17
N THR A 144 2.10 -19.84 0.57
CA THR A 144 1.64 -19.95 1.97
C THR A 144 0.42 -19.11 2.27
N PHE A 145 0.41 -17.82 1.93
CA PHE A 145 -0.64 -16.92 2.40
C PHE A 145 -1.95 -17.08 1.63
N SER A 146 -1.87 -17.25 0.31
CA SER A 146 -3.04 -17.45 -0.57
C SER A 146 -3.92 -18.60 -0.09
N ALA A 147 -3.31 -19.76 0.21
CA ALA A 147 -4.01 -20.95 0.68
C ALA A 147 -4.75 -20.70 2.01
N LYS A 148 -4.12 -19.99 2.95
CA LYS A 148 -4.72 -19.63 4.24
C LYS A 148 -5.90 -18.66 4.06
N VAL A 149 -5.75 -17.67 3.18
CA VAL A 149 -6.80 -16.71 2.84
C VAL A 149 -8.00 -17.44 2.23
N LEU A 150 -7.78 -18.30 1.24
CA LEU A 150 -8.84 -19.08 0.59
C LEU A 150 -9.53 -20.05 1.56
N GLN A 151 -8.77 -20.71 2.44
CA GLN A 151 -9.34 -21.59 3.47
C GLN A 151 -10.27 -20.82 4.42
N PHE A 152 -9.89 -19.59 4.78
CA PHE A 152 -10.73 -18.72 5.58
C PHE A 152 -11.96 -18.25 4.80
N ALA A 153 -11.78 -17.83 3.54
CA ALA A 153 -12.87 -17.41 2.65
C ALA A 153 -13.94 -18.48 2.50
N LYS A 154 -13.57 -19.75 2.32
CA LYS A 154 -14.54 -20.87 2.22
C LYS A 154 -15.54 -20.94 3.38
N LYS A 155 -15.22 -20.39 4.55
CA LYS A 155 -16.10 -20.36 5.72
C LYS A 155 -17.02 -19.14 5.76
N GLU A 156 -16.73 -18.11 4.97
CA GLU A 156 -17.43 -16.84 4.95
C GLU A 156 -18.46 -16.81 3.82
N ARG A 157 -19.71 -16.45 4.15
CA ARG A 157 -20.84 -16.48 3.19
C ARG A 157 -20.70 -15.45 2.08
N ASN A 158 -20.14 -14.29 2.38
CA ASN A 158 -20.00 -13.17 1.44
C ASN A 158 -18.96 -13.43 0.33
N THR A 159 -18.11 -14.46 0.47
CA THR A 159 -17.08 -14.78 -0.53
C THR A 159 -17.47 -15.88 -1.52
N GLN A 160 -18.58 -16.58 -1.28
CA GLN A 160 -18.94 -17.80 -2.02
C GLN A 160 -19.16 -17.54 -3.52
N SER A 161 -19.72 -16.39 -3.88
CA SER A 161 -19.90 -16.00 -5.29
C SER A 161 -18.57 -15.89 -6.04
N LEU A 162 -17.56 -15.26 -5.43
CA LEU A 162 -16.23 -15.17 -6.02
C LEU A 162 -15.52 -16.53 -6.06
N LEU A 163 -15.66 -17.31 -4.99
CA LEU A 163 -15.04 -18.64 -4.92
C LEU A 163 -15.62 -19.60 -5.96
N SER A 164 -16.88 -19.44 -6.37
CA SER A 164 -17.47 -20.27 -7.44
C SER A 164 -16.88 -19.99 -8.83
N GLU A 165 -16.18 -18.87 -9.02
CA GLU A 165 -15.43 -18.58 -10.26
C GLU A 165 -14.10 -19.34 -10.32
N LEU A 166 -13.63 -19.89 -9.19
CA LEU A 166 -12.35 -20.59 -9.11
C LEU A 166 -12.53 -22.07 -9.49
N ASP A 167 -11.88 -22.47 -10.58
CA ASP A 167 -11.82 -23.87 -11.00
C ASP A 167 -11.03 -24.73 -9.98
N GLU A 168 -11.46 -25.97 -9.77
CA GLU A 168 -10.80 -26.94 -8.88
C GLU A 168 -9.36 -27.23 -9.35
N GLY A 169 -9.15 -27.23 -10.67
CA GLY A 169 -7.85 -27.42 -11.33
C GLY A 169 -6.97 -26.16 -11.44
N ALA A 170 -7.40 -25.03 -10.88
CA ALA A 170 -6.68 -23.76 -11.03
C ALA A 170 -5.23 -23.82 -10.53
N THR A 171 -4.34 -23.12 -11.23
CA THR A 171 -2.91 -23.01 -10.89
C THR A 171 -2.71 -22.29 -9.56
N ALA A 172 -1.50 -22.39 -8.99
CA ALA A 172 -1.16 -21.70 -7.75
C ALA A 172 -1.29 -20.16 -7.89
N ASP A 173 -0.93 -19.61 -9.05
CA ASP A 173 -1.02 -18.17 -9.33
C ASP A 173 -2.47 -17.71 -9.39
N THR A 174 -3.34 -18.44 -10.12
CA THR A 174 -4.77 -18.12 -10.17
C THR A 174 -5.42 -18.20 -8.79
N LYS A 175 -4.99 -19.15 -7.95
CA LYS A 175 -5.39 -19.21 -6.53
C LYS A 175 -4.88 -18.01 -5.73
N GLY A 176 -3.66 -17.55 -6.01
CA GLY A 176 -3.06 -16.33 -5.46
C GLY A 176 -3.87 -15.08 -5.81
N ASP A 177 -4.28 -14.94 -7.06
CA ASP A 177 -5.10 -13.82 -7.54
C ASP A 177 -6.50 -13.85 -6.92
N MET A 178 -7.11 -15.03 -6.85
CA MET A 178 -8.40 -15.19 -6.18
C MET A 178 -8.31 -14.83 -4.69
N ALA A 179 -7.22 -15.19 -4.02
CA ALA A 179 -6.97 -14.78 -2.64
C ALA A 179 -6.94 -13.25 -2.49
N LEU A 180 -6.32 -12.52 -3.43
CA LEU A 180 -6.35 -11.06 -3.46
C LEU A 180 -7.77 -10.51 -3.65
N ARG A 181 -8.58 -11.11 -4.53
CA ARG A 181 -9.96 -10.68 -4.81
C ARG A 181 -10.89 -10.86 -3.60
N VAL A 182 -10.70 -11.90 -2.80
CA VAL A 182 -11.55 -12.15 -1.62
C VAL A 182 -11.13 -11.37 -0.38
N LEU A 183 -9.86 -10.91 -0.29
CA LEU A 183 -9.37 -10.13 0.85
C LEU A 183 -10.28 -8.97 1.30
N PRO A 184 -10.78 -8.08 0.42
CA PRO A 184 -11.67 -6.98 0.84
C PRO A 184 -12.97 -7.45 1.50
N LEU A 185 -13.38 -8.70 1.29
CA LEU A 185 -14.57 -9.29 1.90
C LEU A 185 -14.29 -9.91 3.28
N LEU A 186 -13.05 -10.29 3.53
CA LEU A 186 -12.59 -10.87 4.79
C LEU A 186 -12.14 -9.82 5.77
N LEU A 187 -11.63 -8.70 5.24
CA LEU A 187 -11.24 -7.56 6.02
C LEU A 187 -12.50 -6.76 6.39
N PRO A 188 -12.69 -6.40 7.67
CA PRO A 188 -13.86 -5.63 8.05
C PRO A 188 -13.89 -4.29 7.31
N ALA A 189 -15.02 -3.83 6.79
CA ALA A 189 -15.09 -2.49 6.20
C ALA A 189 -15.00 -1.43 7.32
N PRO A 190 -14.00 -0.53 7.32
CA PRO A 190 -13.94 0.55 8.31
C PRO A 190 -15.17 1.46 8.17
N ALA A 191 -15.92 1.58 9.25
CA ALA A 191 -16.93 2.64 9.35
C ALA A 191 -16.22 4.00 9.44
N PHE A 192 -16.69 4.99 8.69
CA PHE A 192 -16.18 6.36 8.73
C PHE A 192 -17.28 7.35 9.08
N LYS A 193 -16.90 8.54 9.53
CA LYS A 193 -17.85 9.61 9.87
C LYS A 193 -17.96 10.61 8.74
N VAL A 194 -19.19 10.85 8.29
CA VAL A 194 -19.54 11.95 7.40
C VAL A 194 -20.43 12.89 8.20
N ALA A 195 -19.90 14.08 8.51
CA ALA A 195 -20.48 15.00 9.48
C ALA A 195 -20.80 14.28 10.81
N LYS A 196 -22.08 14.21 11.21
CA LYS A 196 -22.53 13.54 12.43
C LYS A 196 -22.95 12.08 12.24
N LYS A 197 -22.95 11.55 11.02
CA LYS A 197 -23.41 10.19 10.70
C LYS A 197 -22.24 9.22 10.54
N THR A 198 -22.40 8.00 11.05
CA THR A 198 -21.46 6.91 10.81
C THR A 198 -21.92 6.15 9.57
N VAL A 199 -21.07 6.12 8.54
CA VAL A 199 -21.30 5.42 7.27
C VAL A 199 -20.45 4.16 7.26
N ARG A 200 -21.04 3.06 6.78
CA ARG A 200 -20.32 1.81 6.52
C ARG A 200 -20.34 1.58 5.01
N PRO A 201 -19.17 1.43 4.37
CA PRO A 201 -19.12 1.03 2.97
C PRO A 201 -19.88 -0.27 2.75
N SER A 202 -20.56 -0.36 1.63
CA SER A 202 -21.08 -1.61 1.10
C SER A 202 -19.93 -2.55 0.70
N ILE A 203 -20.28 -3.82 0.47
CA ILE A 203 -19.33 -4.84 0.01
C ILE A 203 -18.71 -4.42 -1.32
N ASP A 204 -19.55 -3.98 -2.26
CA ASP A 204 -19.13 -3.59 -3.60
C ASP A 204 -18.23 -2.33 -3.57
N GLU A 205 -18.57 -1.31 -2.76
CA GLU A 205 -17.68 -0.17 -2.54
C GLU A 205 -16.31 -0.59 -1.98
N THR A 206 -16.29 -1.57 -1.07
CA THR A 206 -15.05 -2.08 -0.46
C THR A 206 -14.20 -2.83 -1.48
N GLN A 207 -14.82 -3.61 -2.36
CA GLN A 207 -14.13 -4.33 -3.43
C GLN A 207 -13.54 -3.36 -4.46
N ARG A 208 -14.34 -2.42 -4.98
CA ARG A 208 -13.87 -1.41 -5.93
C ARG A 208 -12.80 -0.49 -5.35
N ALA A 209 -12.80 -0.30 -4.03
CA ALA A 209 -11.78 0.48 -3.34
C ALA A 209 -10.48 -0.28 -3.03
N PHE A 210 -10.48 -1.61 -3.19
CA PHE A 210 -9.28 -2.41 -3.07
C PHE A 210 -8.61 -2.56 -4.44
N ILE A 211 -9.32 -3.18 -5.39
CA ILE A 211 -8.89 -3.31 -6.79
C ILE A 211 -10.15 -3.17 -7.65
N ASN A 212 -10.22 -2.10 -8.44
CA ASN A 212 -11.34 -1.85 -9.34
C ASN A 212 -11.16 -2.67 -10.63
N MET A 213 -11.80 -3.84 -10.68
CA MET A 213 -11.75 -4.70 -11.87
C MET A 213 -12.74 -4.22 -12.93
N GLN A 214 -12.25 -4.08 -14.16
CA GLN A 214 -12.97 -3.60 -15.33
C GLN A 214 -12.78 -4.57 -16.50
N PRO A 215 -13.80 -4.79 -17.34
CA PRO A 215 -13.69 -5.66 -18.51
C PRO A 215 -12.59 -5.22 -19.49
N ALA A 216 -12.08 -6.17 -20.28
CA ALA A 216 -11.25 -5.83 -21.43
C ALA A 216 -12.07 -5.00 -22.43
N GLY A 217 -11.46 -3.94 -22.98
CA GLY A 217 -12.14 -3.01 -23.90
C GLY A 217 -12.85 -1.83 -23.23
N THR A 218 -12.75 -1.68 -21.90
CA THR A 218 -13.23 -0.48 -21.20
C THR A 218 -12.60 0.79 -21.78
N ASN A 219 -13.44 1.75 -22.15
CA ASN A 219 -12.99 3.06 -22.63
C ASN A 219 -12.35 3.84 -21.47
N MET A 220 -11.03 3.99 -21.49
CA MET A 220 -10.27 4.62 -20.42
C MET A 220 -10.69 6.08 -20.16
N PRO A 221 -10.82 6.97 -21.16
CA PRO A 221 -11.33 8.33 -20.93
C PRO A 221 -12.69 8.38 -20.23
N GLU A 222 -13.63 7.54 -20.64
CA GLU A 222 -14.95 7.49 -20.02
C GLU A 222 -14.88 6.97 -18.59
N PHE A 223 -14.12 5.91 -18.36
CA PHE A 223 -13.87 5.35 -17.03
C PHE A 223 -13.30 6.40 -16.07
N LEU A 224 -12.26 7.12 -16.49
CA LEU A 224 -11.64 8.17 -15.68
C LEU A 224 -12.62 9.30 -15.34
N ARG A 225 -13.48 9.70 -16.29
CA ARG A 225 -14.55 10.68 -16.06
C ARG A 225 -15.55 10.22 -15.00
N GLN A 226 -15.98 8.95 -15.06
CA GLN A 226 -16.91 8.38 -14.08
C GLN A 226 -16.26 8.22 -12.70
N SER A 227 -14.95 7.97 -12.65
CA SER A 227 -14.19 7.78 -11.42
C SER A 227 -13.66 9.06 -10.77
N GLN A 228 -13.97 10.25 -11.28
CA GLN A 228 -13.50 11.52 -10.68
C GLN A 228 -13.94 11.71 -9.22
N ALA A 229 -15.14 11.24 -8.89
CA ALA A 229 -15.66 11.30 -7.52
C ALA A 229 -15.08 10.21 -6.61
N GLN A 230 -14.49 9.16 -7.20
CA GLN A 230 -13.85 8.10 -6.44
C GLN A 230 -12.59 8.66 -5.78
N PRO A 231 -12.33 8.31 -4.53
CA PRO A 231 -11.16 8.85 -3.89
C PRO A 231 -9.88 8.17 -4.39
N GLN A 232 -8.80 8.95 -4.54
CA GLN A 232 -7.56 8.53 -5.22
C GLN A 232 -6.34 8.66 -4.29
N PRO A 233 -5.25 7.89 -4.48
CA PRO A 233 -5.02 6.95 -5.57
C PRO A 233 -5.77 5.63 -5.39
N PHE A 234 -6.04 4.94 -6.51
CA PHE A 234 -6.60 3.60 -6.48
C PHE A 234 -6.08 2.72 -7.61
N ILE A 235 -6.17 1.40 -7.42
CA ILE A 235 -5.73 0.42 -8.43
C ILE A 235 -6.94 0.03 -9.28
N ALA A 236 -6.80 0.14 -10.59
CA ALA A 236 -7.74 -0.38 -11.58
C ALA A 236 -7.09 -1.51 -12.37
N MET A 237 -7.81 -2.61 -12.56
CA MET A 237 -7.41 -3.71 -13.43
C MET A 237 -8.34 -3.68 -14.64
N ILE A 238 -7.83 -3.37 -15.83
CA ILE A 238 -8.60 -3.41 -17.08
C ILE A 238 -8.11 -4.60 -17.89
N GLY A 239 -8.96 -5.63 -17.99
CA GLY A 239 -8.52 -6.93 -18.50
C GLY A 239 -7.39 -7.51 -17.64
N ALA A 240 -6.22 -7.74 -18.25
CA ALA A 240 -5.03 -8.27 -17.58
C ALA A 240 -4.02 -7.19 -17.15
N GLN A 241 -4.31 -5.91 -17.38
CA GLN A 241 -3.38 -4.81 -17.11
C GLN A 241 -3.81 -4.01 -15.88
N ALA A 242 -2.85 -3.78 -14.97
CA ALA A 242 -3.04 -2.95 -13.78
C ALA A 242 -2.61 -1.50 -14.06
N PHE A 243 -3.40 -0.57 -13.55
CA PHE A 243 -3.18 0.87 -13.59
C PHE A 243 -3.37 1.44 -12.19
N THR A 244 -2.54 2.40 -11.83
CA THR A 244 -2.78 3.24 -10.65
C THR A 244 -3.40 4.54 -11.13
N ILE A 245 -4.61 4.83 -10.66
CA ILE A 245 -5.32 6.06 -11.00
C ILE A 245 -4.92 7.15 -10.01
N ILE A 246 -4.35 8.24 -10.53
CA ILE A 246 -3.84 9.38 -9.75
C ILE A 246 -4.31 10.67 -10.40
N GLU A 247 -5.01 11.51 -9.63
CA GLU A 247 -5.67 12.75 -10.08
C GLU A 247 -6.46 12.66 -11.41
N GLY A 248 -7.07 11.51 -11.66
CA GLY A 248 -7.85 11.28 -12.88
C GLY A 248 -7.01 10.85 -14.08
N GLU A 249 -5.72 10.55 -13.89
CA GLU A 249 -4.84 9.97 -14.89
C GLU A 249 -4.55 8.50 -14.58
N ALA A 250 -4.47 7.68 -15.62
CA ALA A 250 -4.09 6.28 -15.50
C ALA A 250 -2.57 6.15 -15.64
N VAL A 251 -1.90 5.84 -14.54
CA VAL A 251 -0.45 5.63 -14.50
C VAL A 251 -0.16 4.14 -14.53
N CYS A 252 0.62 3.72 -15.51
CA CYS A 252 1.20 2.37 -15.55
C CYS A 252 2.64 2.48 -15.06
N PHE A 253 2.90 1.99 -13.84
CA PHE A 253 4.26 1.82 -13.36
C PHE A 253 4.91 0.71 -14.19
N LYS A 254 5.99 1.05 -14.90
CA LYS A 254 6.76 0.10 -15.68
C LYS A 254 7.66 -0.76 -14.80
#